data_AF-L0FTX7-F1
#
_entry.id   AF-L0FTX7-F1
#
_cell.length_a   1.000
_cell.length_b   1.000
_cell.length_c   1.000
_cell.angle_alpha   90.00
_cell.angle_beta   90.00
_cell.angle_gamma   90.00
#
_symmetry.space_group_name_H-M   'P 1'
#
loop_
_entity.id
_entity.type
_entity.pdbx_description
1 polymer ?
#
loop_
_entity_poly.entity_id
_entity_poly.type
_entity_poly.pdbx_seq_one_letter_code
_entity_poly.pdbx_strand_id
1 'polypeptide(L)'
;MTEKEIRKYINRLNNGNACESIFTRQISKTVNVAKVWPQQPKMTDNIIVNFSSYRFFFIKNELNQYVGAVFDMYSDLHWYIVPQSRKQGHLTKALKESILPYLFNEERDRQRITIEKAAIGKKNYLNSKNVAEKAKLG
;
A
#
# COMPACT_ATOMS: atom_id res chain seq x y z
N MET A 1 7.76 -0.09 -8.32
CA MET A 1 6.81 -1.22 -8.34
C MET A 1 5.58 -0.84 -9.17
N THR A 2 5.13 -1.73 -10.03
CA THR A 2 4.01 -1.53 -10.96
C THR A 2 2.65 -1.82 -10.29
N GLU A 3 1.56 -1.31 -10.86
CA GLU A 3 0.19 -1.62 -10.41
C GLU A 3 -0.09 -3.13 -10.42
N LYS A 4 0.44 -3.85 -11.43
CA LYS A 4 0.27 -5.30 -11.58
C LYS A 4 0.91 -6.07 -10.42
N GLU A 5 2.09 -5.63 -9.97
CA GLU A 5 2.78 -6.23 -8.83
C GLU A 5 2.04 -5.97 -7.51
N ILE A 6 1.59 -4.73 -7.27
CA ILE A 6 0.80 -4.41 -6.07
C ILE A 6 -0.49 -5.24 -6.02
N ARG A 7 -1.18 -5.35 -7.17
CA ARG A 7 -2.39 -6.19 -7.29
C ARG A 7 -2.12 -7.66 -6.96
N LYS A 8 -0.95 -8.20 -7.32
CA LYS A 8 -0.58 -9.59 -6.99
C LYS A 8 -0.60 -9.83 -5.48
N TYR A 9 -0.10 -8.89 -4.68
CA TYR A 9 -0.11 -9.03 -3.22
C TYR A 9 -1.52 -8.94 -2.63
N ILE A 10 -2.37 -8.04 -3.14
CA ILE A 10 -3.79 -7.97 -2.75
C ILE A 10 -4.50 -9.31 -3.02
N ASN A 11 -4.30 -9.89 -4.21
CA ASN A 11 -4.91 -11.16 -4.56
C ASN A 11 -4.42 -12.31 -3.66
N ARG A 12 -3.11 -12.36 -3.34
CA ARG A 12 -2.56 -13.37 -2.42
C ARG A 12 -3.20 -13.31 -1.05
N LEU A 13 -3.38 -12.10 -0.51
CA LEU A 13 -4.04 -11.89 0.78
C LEU A 13 -5.52 -12.32 0.74
N ASN A 14 -6.26 -11.95 -0.30
CA ASN A 14 -7.67 -12.32 -0.44
C ASN A 14 -7.88 -13.84 -0.65
N ASN A 15 -6.90 -14.54 -1.22
CA ASN A 15 -6.98 -15.98 -1.49
C ASN A 15 -6.39 -16.86 -0.37
N GLY A 16 -5.96 -16.28 0.76
CA GLY A 16 -5.32 -17.05 1.84
C GLY A 16 -3.88 -17.50 1.56
N ASN A 17 -3.28 -17.11 0.43
CA ASN A 17 -1.94 -17.53 -0.03
C ASN A 17 -0.83 -16.56 0.43
N ALA A 18 -0.99 -15.97 1.62
CA ALA A 18 -0.10 -14.95 2.16
C ALA A 18 0.96 -15.49 3.13
N CYS A 19 0.74 -16.69 3.67
CA CYS A 19 1.33 -17.19 4.93
C CYS A 19 2.85 -17.28 4.99
N GLU A 20 3.56 -17.22 3.87
CA GLU A 20 5.01 -17.48 3.83
C GLU A 20 5.85 -16.25 3.45
N SER A 21 5.24 -15.14 3.00
CA SER A 21 6.02 -13.96 2.57
C SER A 21 5.34 -12.62 2.79
N ILE A 22 4.12 -12.59 3.36
CA ILE A 22 3.38 -11.37 3.68
C ILE A 22 2.96 -11.43 5.14
N PHE A 23 3.60 -10.63 5.97
CA PHE A 23 3.31 -10.56 7.41
C PHE A 23 2.59 -9.26 7.70
N THR A 24 1.36 -9.34 8.20
CA THR A 24 0.49 -8.18 8.40
C THR A 24 0.21 -7.93 9.88
N ARG A 25 0.15 -6.66 10.29
CA ARG A 25 -0.37 -6.21 11.58
C ARG A 25 -1.49 -5.21 11.35
N GLN A 26 -2.61 -5.36 12.02
CA GLN A 26 -3.70 -4.39 11.94
C GLN A 26 -3.30 -3.07 12.61
N ILE A 27 -3.59 -1.95 11.96
CA ILE A 27 -3.37 -0.59 12.50
C ILE A 27 -4.67 0.22 12.59
N SER A 28 -5.72 -0.21 11.89
CA SER A 28 -7.08 0.28 12.07
C SER A 28 -8.10 -0.76 11.60
N LYS A 29 -9.41 -0.51 11.75
CA LYS A 29 -10.46 -1.43 11.28
C LYS A 29 -10.27 -1.81 9.80
N THR A 30 -9.84 -0.86 8.98
CA THR A 30 -9.75 -0.99 7.53
C THR A 30 -8.32 -1.00 6.98
N VAL A 31 -7.27 -0.92 7.82
CA VAL A 31 -5.88 -0.89 7.34
C VAL A 31 -5.00 -1.84 8.13
N ASN A 32 -4.23 -2.66 7.39
CA ASN A 32 -3.15 -3.47 7.91
C ASN A 32 -1.81 -2.95 7.39
N VAL A 33 -0.83 -2.70 8.26
CA VAL A 33 0.57 -2.53 7.85
C VAL A 33 1.18 -3.91 7.61
N ALA A 34 2.13 -4.03 6.70
CA ALA A 34 2.72 -5.30 6.35
C ALA A 34 4.18 -5.19 5.91
N LYS A 35 4.93 -6.27 6.17
CA LYS A 35 6.20 -6.55 5.54
C LYS A 35 6.00 -7.61 4.45
N VAL A 36 6.45 -7.30 3.24
CA VAL A 36 6.26 -8.12 2.04
C VAL A 36 7.61 -8.50 1.47
N TRP A 37 7.90 -9.80 1.43
CA TRP A 37 9.01 -10.37 0.70
C TRP A 37 8.56 -10.76 -0.72
N PRO A 38 9.20 -10.25 -1.78
CA PRO A 38 8.77 -10.48 -3.16
C PRO A 38 8.93 -11.93 -3.60
N GLN A 39 9.95 -12.58 -3.06
CA GLN A 39 10.28 -13.98 -3.28
C GLN A 39 10.27 -14.66 -1.92
N GLN A 40 9.71 -15.87 -1.90
CA GLN A 40 9.86 -16.75 -0.77
C GLN A 40 11.30 -17.27 -0.77
N PRO A 41 12.00 -17.20 0.37
CA PRO A 41 13.33 -17.80 0.47
C PRO A 41 13.22 -19.32 0.25
N LYS A 42 14.12 -19.87 -0.56
CA LYS A 42 14.27 -21.31 -0.76
C LYS A 42 15.37 -21.83 0.15
N MET A 43 15.29 -23.11 0.53
CA MET A 43 16.35 -23.77 1.31
C MET A 43 17.72 -23.73 0.63
N THR A 44 17.75 -23.58 -0.70
CA THR A 44 18.96 -23.49 -1.52
C THR A 44 19.50 -22.07 -1.66
N ASP A 45 18.78 -21.05 -1.17
CA ASP A 45 19.23 -19.68 -1.28
C ASP A 45 20.40 -19.46 -0.33
N ASN A 46 21.44 -18.76 -0.82
CA ASN A 46 22.54 -18.34 0.03
C ASN A 46 22.01 -17.44 1.15
N ILE A 47 22.54 -17.60 2.37
CA ILE A 47 22.22 -16.71 3.49
C ILE A 47 22.87 -15.35 3.21
N ILE A 48 22.12 -14.47 2.55
CA ILE A 48 22.47 -13.06 2.38
C ILE A 48 21.69 -12.24 3.40
N VAL A 49 22.40 -11.41 4.15
CA VAL A 49 21.89 -10.60 5.27
C VAL A 49 20.86 -9.54 4.82
N ASN A 50 20.68 -9.35 3.51
CA ASN A 50 20.02 -8.16 2.94
C ASN A 50 18.78 -8.45 2.07
N PHE A 51 17.93 -9.40 2.47
CA PHE A 51 16.59 -9.52 1.89
C PHE A 51 15.67 -8.39 2.39
N SER A 52 15.80 -7.20 1.80
CA SER A 52 14.97 -6.06 2.15
C SER A 52 13.48 -6.37 1.89
N SER A 53 12.66 -6.31 2.94
CA SER A 53 11.21 -6.37 2.80
C SER A 53 10.65 -5.03 2.34
N TYR A 54 9.58 -5.08 1.54
CA TYR A 54 8.77 -3.91 1.26
C TYR A 54 7.79 -3.66 2.41
N ARG A 55 7.57 -2.39 2.75
CA ARG A 55 6.50 -2.01 3.65
C ARG A 55 5.26 -1.63 2.85
N PHE A 56 4.13 -2.24 3.19
CA PHE A 56 2.83 -1.96 2.60
C PHE A 56 1.82 -1.59 3.66
N PHE A 57 0.84 -0.79 3.26
CA PHE A 57 -0.42 -0.61 3.96
C PHE A 57 -1.53 -1.18 3.09
N PHE A 58 -2.09 -2.31 3.48
CA PHE A 58 -3.19 -2.96 2.79
C PHE A 58 -4.53 -2.43 3.32
N ILE A 59 -5.42 -2.06 2.41
CA ILE A 59 -6.71 -1.42 2.70
C ILE A 59 -7.82 -2.45 2.51
N LYS A 60 -8.66 -2.63 3.53
CA LYS A 60 -9.84 -3.50 3.52
C LYS A 60 -11.12 -2.68 3.38
N ASN A 61 -12.14 -3.29 2.75
CA ASN A 61 -13.52 -2.82 2.85
C ASN A 61 -14.20 -3.34 4.13
N GLU A 62 -15.46 -2.97 4.35
CA GLU A 62 -16.24 -3.42 5.51
C GLU A 62 -16.54 -4.94 5.51
N LEU A 63 -16.40 -5.61 4.35
CA LEU A 63 -16.52 -7.06 4.21
C LEU A 63 -15.18 -7.78 4.47
N ASN A 64 -14.18 -7.09 5.03
CA ASN A 64 -12.83 -7.59 5.28
C ASN A 64 -12.05 -8.03 4.03
N GLN A 65 -12.47 -7.65 2.83
CA GLN A 65 -11.72 -7.92 1.60
C GLN A 65 -10.69 -6.83 1.36
N TYR A 66 -9.47 -7.20 0.99
CA TYR A 66 -8.44 -6.26 0.58
C TYR A 66 -8.80 -5.66 -0.79
N VAL A 67 -8.99 -4.35 -0.83
CA VAL A 67 -9.43 -3.59 -2.01
C VAL A 67 -8.37 -2.62 -2.54
N GLY A 68 -7.26 -2.47 -1.81
CA GLY A 68 -6.20 -1.55 -2.19
C GLY A 68 -4.94 -1.74 -1.37
N ALA A 69 -3.87 -1.09 -1.80
CA ALA A 69 -2.63 -1.01 -1.04
C ALA A 69 -1.87 0.29 -1.32
N VAL A 70 -1.11 0.72 -0.32
CA VAL A 70 -0.12 1.80 -0.40
C VAL A 70 1.26 1.19 -0.12
N PHE A 71 2.16 1.29 -1.09
CA PHE A 71 3.57 0.95 -0.97
C PHE A 71 4.33 2.14 -0.36
N ASP A 72 4.96 1.92 0.79
CA ASP A 72 5.81 2.90 1.45
C ASP A 72 7.24 2.78 0.91
N MET A 73 7.65 3.77 0.12
CA MET A 73 9.01 3.90 -0.41
C MET A 73 9.89 4.78 0.49
N TYR A 74 9.52 4.91 1.77
CA TYR A 74 10.12 5.78 2.78
C TYR A 74 9.95 7.27 2.50
N SER A 75 10.50 7.79 1.41
CA SER A 75 10.31 9.20 1.04
C SER A 75 9.05 9.46 0.22
N ASP A 76 8.40 8.41 -0.31
CA ASP A 76 7.29 8.52 -1.25
C ASP A 76 6.23 7.44 -1.02
N LEU A 77 5.01 7.67 -1.51
CA LEU A 77 3.90 6.71 -1.45
C LEU A 77 3.37 6.40 -2.83
N HIS A 78 3.33 5.11 -3.18
CA HIS A 78 2.70 4.62 -4.40
C HIS A 78 1.48 3.80 -4.03
N TRP A 79 0.37 3.91 -4.76
CA TRP A 79 -0.84 3.17 -4.41
C TRP A 79 -1.53 2.54 -5.60
N TYR A 80 -2.33 1.52 -5.28
CA TYR A 80 -3.25 0.89 -6.20
C TYR A 80 -4.56 0.58 -5.51
N ILE A 81 -5.68 0.90 -6.16
CA ILE A 81 -7.02 0.50 -5.74
C ILE A 81 -7.63 -0.37 -6.84
N VAL A 82 -8.19 -1.51 -6.43
CA VAL A 82 -8.93 -2.45 -7.29
C VAL A 82 -10.03 -1.67 -8.03
N PRO A 83 -10.15 -1.77 -9.38
CA PRO A 83 -11.04 -0.93 -10.18
C PRO A 83 -12.48 -0.85 -9.67
N GLN A 84 -13.05 -1.97 -9.23
CA GLN A 84 -14.40 -2.09 -8.70
C GLN A 84 -14.62 -1.33 -7.38
N SER A 85 -13.53 -1.02 -6.66
CA SER A 85 -13.56 -0.34 -5.37
C SER A 85 -13.11 1.13 -5.46
N ARG A 86 -12.84 1.63 -6.66
CA ARG A 86 -12.44 3.03 -6.88
C ARG A 86 -13.61 3.99 -6.64
N LYS A 87 -13.29 5.24 -6.28
CA LYS A 87 -14.25 6.31 -6.01
C LYS A 87 -15.20 6.07 -4.81
N GLN A 88 -14.94 5.07 -3.99
CA GLN A 88 -15.70 4.77 -2.77
C GLN A 88 -15.06 5.35 -1.49
N GLY A 89 -14.04 6.20 -1.62
CA GLY A 89 -13.39 6.88 -0.49
C GLY A 89 -12.35 6.05 0.29
N HIS A 90 -12.24 4.73 0.04
CA HIS A 90 -11.32 3.83 0.77
C HIS A 90 -9.89 4.36 0.92
N LEU A 91 -9.28 4.83 -0.18
CA LEU A 91 -7.90 5.33 -0.15
C LEU A 91 -7.75 6.62 0.65
N THR A 92 -8.63 7.60 0.42
CA THR A 92 -8.58 8.89 1.12
C THR A 92 -8.80 8.70 2.61
N LYS A 93 -9.77 7.87 2.99
CA LYS A 93 -10.04 7.51 4.38
C LYS A 93 -8.83 6.85 5.03
N ALA A 94 -8.29 5.81 4.38
CA ALA A 94 -7.10 5.10 4.87
C ALA A 94 -5.88 6.02 5.04
N LEU A 95 -5.65 6.94 4.09
CA LEU A 95 -4.54 7.90 4.17
C LEU A 95 -4.71 8.85 5.37
N LYS A 96 -5.87 9.51 5.50
CA LYS A 96 -6.10 10.52 6.55
C LYS A 96 -6.18 9.92 7.94
N GLU A 97 -6.90 8.82 8.08
CA GLU A 97 -7.29 8.30 9.40
C GLU A 97 -6.32 7.27 9.96
N SER A 98 -5.41 6.73 9.13
CA SER A 98 -4.57 5.61 9.57
C SER A 98 -3.13 5.70 9.06
N ILE A 99 -2.92 5.76 7.74
CA ILE A 99 -1.59 5.60 7.15
C ILE A 99 -0.71 6.81 7.43
N LEU A 100 -1.16 8.04 7.16
CA LEU A 100 -0.36 9.22 7.44
C LEU A 100 -0.10 9.40 8.94
N PRO A 101 -1.10 9.32 9.84
CA PRO A 101 -0.86 9.34 11.28
C PRO A 101 0.14 8.28 11.74
N TYR A 102 0.04 7.05 11.22
CA TYR A 102 1.00 5.98 11.52
C TYR A 102 2.43 6.37 11.12
N LEU A 103 2.62 6.92 9.91
CA LEU A 103 3.94 7.32 9.42
C LEU A 103 4.54 8.46 10.25
N PHE A 104 3.75 9.48 10.60
CA PHE A 104 4.20 10.60 11.43
C PHE A 104 4.53 10.17 12.86
N ASN A 105 3.82 9.19 13.41
CA ASN A 105 4.13 8.60 14.72
C ASN A 105 5.43 7.77 14.73
N GLU A 106 5.89 7.27 13.58
CA GLU A 106 7.20 6.61 13.42
C GLU A 106 8.33 7.63 13.13
N GLU A 107 8.26 8.84 13.70
CA GLU A 107 9.29 9.89 13.59
C GLU A 107 9.58 10.37 12.15
N ARG A 108 8.61 10.24 11.24
CA ARG A 108 8.74 10.80 9.87
C ARG A 108 8.32 12.26 9.86
N ASP A 109 9.25 13.20 9.71
CA ASP A 109 8.92 14.64 9.68
C ASP A 109 8.07 15.08 8.48
N ARG A 110 8.18 14.37 7.35
CA ARG A 110 7.50 14.73 6.11
C ARG A 110 7.17 13.52 5.25
N GLN A 111 6.06 13.60 4.54
CA GLN A 111 5.70 12.63 3.50
C GLN A 111 5.51 13.32 2.14
N ARG A 112 6.21 12.83 1.11
CA ARG A 112 5.95 13.22 -0.28
C ARG A 112 5.03 12.21 -0.97
N ILE A 113 4.24 12.70 -1.92
CA ILE A 113 3.46 11.86 -2.83
C ILE A 113 3.75 12.37 -4.24
N THR A 114 4.46 11.57 -5.03
CA THR A 114 4.77 11.86 -6.43
C THR A 114 3.74 11.20 -7.35
N ILE A 115 3.19 11.97 -8.30
CA ILE A 115 2.17 11.47 -9.24
C ILE A 115 2.56 11.87 -10.65
N GLU A 116 3.09 10.92 -11.41
CA GLU A 116 3.59 11.15 -12.76
C GLU A 116 2.50 10.96 -13.82
N LYS A 117 2.03 12.06 -14.41
CA LYS A 117 0.97 12.04 -15.43
C LYS A 117 1.30 11.17 -16.64
N ALA A 118 2.57 11.15 -17.06
CA ALA A 118 3.02 10.36 -18.20
C ALA A 118 2.92 8.84 -17.95
N ALA A 119 3.16 8.40 -16.70
CA ALA A 119 3.14 6.99 -16.34
C ALA A 119 1.73 6.42 -16.20
N ILE A 120 0.77 7.21 -15.70
CA ILE A 120 -0.57 6.70 -15.36
C ILE A 120 -1.71 7.27 -16.23
N GLY A 121 -1.40 8.23 -17.11
CA GLY A 121 -2.36 8.89 -17.99
C GLY A 121 -3.21 9.97 -17.28
N LYS A 122 -3.78 10.88 -18.09
CA LYS A 122 -4.50 12.09 -17.61
C LYS A 122 -5.60 11.80 -16.59
N LYS A 123 -6.41 10.76 -16.82
CA LYS A 123 -7.54 10.41 -15.95
C LYS A 123 -7.07 9.92 -14.57
N ASN A 124 -6.10 9.02 -14.52
CA ASN A 124 -5.59 8.49 -13.25
C ASN A 124 -4.75 9.52 -12.51
N TYR A 125 -4.04 10.39 -13.24
CA TYR A 125 -3.36 11.55 -12.68
C TYR A 125 -4.33 12.44 -11.91
N LEU A 126 -5.44 12.86 -12.54
CA LEU A 126 -6.41 13.73 -11.89
C LEU A 126 -7.05 13.05 -10.67
N ASN A 127 -7.39 11.77 -10.77
CA ASN A 127 -7.94 11.01 -9.65
C ASN A 127 -6.94 10.93 -8.47
N SER A 128 -5.68 10.60 -8.75
CA SER A 128 -4.64 10.46 -7.72
C SER A 128 -4.30 11.82 -7.10
N LYS A 129 -4.24 12.89 -7.91
CA LYS A 129 -4.02 14.25 -7.43
C LYS A 129 -5.12 14.68 -6.44
N ASN A 130 -6.38 14.46 -6.80
CA ASN A 130 -7.51 14.77 -5.93
C ASN A 130 -7.47 13.99 -4.60
N VAL A 131 -7.02 12.74 -4.63
CA VAL A 131 -6.82 11.95 -3.40
C VAL A 131 -5.72 12.56 -2.54
N ALA A 132 -4.56 12.88 -3.13
CA ALA A 132 -3.42 13.45 -2.41
C ALA A 132 -3.78 14.80 -1.78
N GLU A 133 -4.48 15.68 -2.51
CA GLU A 133 -4.94 16.98 -2.01
C GLU A 133 -5.90 16.84 -0.83
N LYS A 134 -6.86 15.91 -0.92
CA LYS A 134 -7.80 15.62 0.18
C LYS A 134 -7.12 14.97 1.38
N ALA A 135 -6.02 14.26 1.19
CA ALA A 135 -5.31 13.55 2.24
C ALA A 135 -4.35 14.44 3.04
N LYS A 136 -4.07 15.67 2.58
CA LYS A 136 -3.27 16.63 3.34
C LYS A 136 -3.88 16.81 4.74
N LEU A 137 -3.05 16.60 5.75
CA LEU A 137 -3.34 17.02 7.11
C LEU A 137 -3.18 18.55 7.11
N GLY A 138 -4.23 19.25 7.53
CA GLY A 138 -4.26 20.70 7.66
C GLY A 138 -3.61 21.16 8.95
#